data_AF-A0A165NHL5-F1
#
_entry.id   AF-A0A165NHL5-F1
#
_cell.length_a   1.000
_cell.length_b   1.000
_cell.length_c   1.000
_cell.angle_alpha   90.00
_cell.angle_beta   90.00
_cell.angle_gamma   90.00
#
_symmetry.space_group_name_H-M   'P 1'
#
loop_
_entity.id
_entity.type
_entity.pdbx_description
1 polymer ?
#
loop_
_entity_poly.entity_id
_entity_poly.type
_entity_poly.pdbx_seq_one_letter_code
_entity_poly.pdbx_strand_id
1 'polypeptide(L)'
;SEGEPGVTLPDCLRGRYREDAFFRDVLSDPVSHSKLFEVESNLIYLRQVDDPRVLCIPDIMVKGKCLREILISHAHSILAHLGGQKTLRYLRENVWW
;
A
#
# COMPACT_ATOMS: atom_id res chain seq x y z
N SER A 1 1.62 -11.28 -25.08
CA SER A 1 1.13 -11.20 -23.69
C SER A 1 2.32 -11.24 -22.76
N GLU A 2 2.99 -10.10 -22.59
CA GLU A 2 4.16 -10.00 -21.73
C GLU A 2 3.66 -9.70 -20.32
N GLY A 3 3.74 -10.69 -19.42
CA GLY A 3 3.51 -10.45 -18.01
C GLY A 3 4.62 -9.53 -17.52
N GLU A 4 4.29 -8.25 -17.30
CA GLU A 4 5.18 -7.33 -16.57
C GLU A 4 5.64 -8.05 -15.30
N PRO A 5 6.95 -8.04 -14.97
CA PRO A 5 7.45 -8.77 -13.83
C PRO A 5 6.82 -8.18 -12.57
N GLY A 6 5.80 -8.88 -12.08
CA GLY A 6 4.80 -8.42 -11.14
C GLY A 6 5.43 -7.92 -9.84
N VAL A 7 4.90 -6.81 -9.35
CA VAL A 7 5.12 -6.43 -7.97
C VAL A 7 4.37 -7.44 -7.11
N THR A 8 5.11 -8.26 -6.37
CA THR A 8 4.51 -9.18 -5.41
C THR A 8 4.28 -8.44 -4.10
N LEU A 9 3.02 -8.06 -3.86
CA LEU A 9 2.58 -7.61 -2.55
C LEU A 9 2.31 -8.83 -1.63
N PRO A 10 2.61 -8.73 -0.33
CA PRO A 10 3.22 -7.58 0.35
C PRO A 10 4.77 -7.60 0.35
N ASP A 11 5.40 -8.61 -0.26
CA ASP A 11 6.85 -8.87 -0.13
C ASP A 11 7.73 -7.69 -0.53
N CYS A 12 7.37 -6.97 -1.59
CA CYS A 12 8.11 -5.81 -2.06
C CYS A 12 8.13 -4.62 -1.08
N LEU A 13 7.35 -4.65 0.00
CA LEU A 13 7.29 -3.59 1.02
C LEU A 13 8.22 -3.82 2.20
N ARG A 14 8.54 -5.09 2.51
CA ARG A 14 9.24 -5.43 3.75
C ARG A 14 10.60 -4.74 3.81
N GLY A 15 10.82 -3.99 4.88
CA GLY A 15 12.06 -3.24 5.10
C GLY A 15 12.17 -1.92 4.32
N ARG A 16 11.20 -1.57 3.46
CA ARG A 16 11.23 -0.39 2.58
C ARG A 16 10.40 0.80 3.05
N TYR A 17 9.61 0.64 4.12
CA TYR A 17 8.82 1.73 4.71
C TYR A 17 9.65 2.94 5.15
N ARG A 18 10.95 2.79 5.43
CA ARG A 18 11.83 3.91 5.80
C ARG A 18 12.17 4.83 4.63
N GLU A 19 11.99 4.38 3.39
CA GLU A 19 12.21 5.20 2.20
C GLU A 19 11.16 6.32 2.11
N ASP A 20 9.92 6.04 2.52
CA ASP A 20 8.84 7.01 2.65
C ASP A 20 9.02 7.86 3.93
N ALA A 21 8.92 9.18 3.83
CA ALA A 21 9.13 10.09 4.95
C ALA A 21 8.07 9.95 6.06
N PHE A 22 6.80 9.74 5.68
CA PHE A 22 5.70 9.56 6.63
C PHE A 22 5.85 8.23 7.36
N PHE A 23 6.09 7.12 6.65
CA PHE A 23 6.24 5.83 7.31
C PHE A 23 7.56 5.68 8.07
N ARG A 24 8.60 6.43 7.70
CA ARG A 24 9.82 6.57 8.51
C ARG A 24 9.52 7.20 9.87
N ASP A 25 8.70 8.24 9.90
CA ASP A 25 8.26 8.90 11.13
C ASP A 25 7.44 7.95 12.00
N VAL A 26 6.45 7.26 11.41
CA VAL A 26 5.64 6.22 12.08
C VAL A 26 6.51 5.11 12.69
N LEU A 27 7.55 4.67 11.98
CA LEU A 27 8.49 3.65 12.49
C LEU A 27 9.46 4.20 13.54
N SER A 28 9.66 5.51 13.62
CA SER A 28 10.57 6.13 14.59
C SER A 28 9.93 6.29 15.97
N ASP A 29 8.61 6.49 16.02
CA ASP A 29 7.83 6.46 17.26
C ASP A 29 6.55 5.60 17.12
N PRO A 30 6.69 4.26 17.10
CA PRO A 30 5.54 3.37 16.93
C PRO A 30 4.50 3.50 18.06
N VAL A 31 4.91 3.95 19.26
CA VAL A 31 4.02 4.03 20.43
C VAL A 31 3.01 5.15 20.23
N SER A 32 3.46 6.34 19.81
CA SER A 32 2.57 7.48 19.54
C SER A 32 1.59 7.21 18.38
N HIS A 33 2.01 6.37 17.43
CA HIS A 33 1.22 6.01 16.24
C HIS A 33 0.38 4.73 16.40
N SER A 34 0.53 3.99 17.51
CA SER A 34 -0.08 2.66 17.74
C SER A 34 -1.61 2.61 17.70
N LYS A 35 -2.28 3.75 17.92
CA LYS A 35 -3.75 3.87 17.83
C LYS A 35 -4.26 3.73 16.40
N LEU A 36 -3.45 4.14 15.41
CA LEU A 36 -3.82 4.12 14.00
C LEU A 36 -3.06 3.04 13.24
N PHE A 37 -1.82 2.79 13.61
CA PHE A 37 -0.93 1.90 12.87
C PHE A 37 -0.56 0.68 13.69
N GLU A 38 -0.47 -0.45 13.01
CA GLU A 38 0.03 -1.70 13.54
C GLU A 38 1.21 -2.14 12.68
N VAL A 39 2.32 -2.52 13.33
CA VAL A 39 3.49 -3.06 12.64
C VAL A 39 3.59 -4.55 12.94
N GLU A 40 3.47 -5.37 11.90
CA GLU A 40 3.57 -6.83 12.01
C GLU A 40 4.37 -7.39 10.84
N SER A 41 5.31 -8.30 11.12
CA SER A 41 6.09 -8.98 10.06
C SER A 41 6.78 -8.02 9.07
N ASN A 42 7.28 -6.88 9.58
CA ASN A 42 7.89 -5.78 8.79
C ASN A 42 6.93 -5.10 7.79
N LEU A 43 5.63 -5.21 8.02
CA LEU A 43 4.57 -4.52 7.29
C LEU A 43 3.84 -3.55 8.21
N ILE A 44 3.37 -2.44 7.65
CA ILE A 44 2.54 -1.48 8.37
C ILE A 44 1.10 -1.64 7.89
N TYR A 45 0.19 -1.75 8.83
CA TYR A 45 -1.25 -1.81 8.59
C TYR A 45 -1.93 -0.61 9.24
N LEU A 46 -2.95 -0.07 8.58
CA LEU A 46 -3.87 0.88 9.19
C LEU A 46 -4.99 0.11 9.90
N ARG A 47 -5.17 0.39 11.19
CA ARG A 47 -6.30 -0.11 11.97
C ARG A 47 -7.60 0.48 11.45
N GLN A 48 -8.63 -0.36 11.34
CA GLN A 48 -10.00 0.05 11.06
C GLN A 48 -10.90 -0.43 12.20
N VAL A 49 -11.97 0.31 12.47
CA VAL A 49 -12.88 0.04 13.60
C VAL A 49 -13.79 -1.15 13.27
N ASP A 50 -14.36 -1.16 12.07
CA ASP A 50 -15.39 -2.11 11.64
C ASP A 50 -14.95 -3.02 10.48
N ASP A 51 -13.74 -2.82 9.96
CA ASP A 51 -13.21 -3.49 8.77
C ASP A 51 -11.86 -4.18 9.09
N PRO A 52 -11.44 -5.18 8.28
CA PRO A 52 -10.11 -5.73 8.39
C PRO A 52 -9.07 -4.63 8.16
N ARG A 53 -8.04 -4.57 9.00
CA ARG A 53 -6.90 -3.66 8.81
C ARG A 53 -6.37 -3.73 7.37
N VAL A 54 -6.04 -2.57 6.80
CA VAL A 54 -5.56 -2.46 5.41
C VAL A 54 -4.06 -2.23 5.36
N LEU A 55 -3.41 -2.75 4.32
CA LEU A 55 -1.97 -2.64 4.14
C LEU A 55 -1.58 -1.21 3.75
N CYS A 56 -0.63 -0.62 4.47
CA CYS A 56 -0.11 0.70 4.14
C CYS A 56 0.89 0.63 2.98
N ILE A 57 0.74 1.51 1.99
CA ILE A 57 1.58 1.55 0.78
C ILE A 57 2.51 2.77 0.83
N PRO A 58 3.82 2.57 1.05
CA PRO A 58 4.78 3.67 1.05
C PRO A 58 4.99 4.24 -0.35
N ASP A 59 5.31 5.52 -0.42
CA ASP A 59 5.75 6.19 -1.65
C ASP A 59 7.19 5.82 -1.98
N ILE A 60 7.35 4.74 -2.75
CA ILE A 60 8.65 4.18 -3.11
C ILE A 60 8.72 3.82 -4.60
N MET A 61 9.93 3.79 -5.13
CA MET A 61 10.20 3.32 -6.49
C MET A 61 10.41 1.79 -6.51
N VAL A 62 9.69 1.10 -7.38
CA VAL A 62 9.87 -0.33 -7.65
C VAL A 62 10.11 -0.49 -9.14
N LYS A 63 11.30 -0.99 -9.51
CA LYS A 63 11.70 -1.19 -10.93
C LYS A 63 11.53 0.07 -11.79
N GLY A 64 11.83 1.25 -11.23
CA GLY A 64 11.78 2.52 -11.96
C GLY A 64 10.39 3.15 -12.10
N LYS A 65 9.34 2.59 -11.49
CA LYS A 65 8.00 3.18 -11.40
C LYS A 65 7.58 3.39 -9.94
N CYS A 66 6.73 4.38 -9.67
CA CYS A 66 6.17 4.57 -8.32
C CYS A 66 5.24 3.40 -7.99
N LEU A 67 5.39 2.82 -6.79
CA LEU A 67 4.58 1.69 -6.36
C LEU A 67 3.08 2.01 -6.38
N ARG A 68 2.68 3.20 -5.93
CA ARG A 68 1.28 3.63 -5.91
C ARG A 68 0.70 3.70 -7.33
N GLU A 69 1.49 4.18 -8.31
CA GLU A 69 1.09 4.18 -9.72
C GLU A 69 0.89 2.77 -10.26
N ILE A 70 1.82 1.84 -9.96
CA ILE A 70 1.69 0.43 -10.34
C ILE A 70 0.39 -0.16 -9.80
N LEU A 71 0.06 0.11 -8.53
CA LEU A 71 -1.18 -0.39 -7.91
C LEU A 71 -2.44 0.23 -8.52
N ILE A 72 -2.42 1.52 -8.85
CA ILE A 72 -3.54 2.19 -9.53
C ILE A 72 -3.76 1.57 -10.92
N SER A 73 -2.70 1.39 -11.70
CA SER A 73 -2.78 0.74 -13.02
C SER A 73 -3.29 -0.70 -12.91
N HIS A 74 -2.82 -1.45 -11.91
CA HIS A 74 -3.26 -2.83 -11.70
C HIS A 74 -4.75 -2.90 -11.30
N ALA A 75 -5.18 -2.08 -10.34
CA ALA A 75 -6.58 -1.99 -9.94
C ALA A 75 -7.49 -1.59 -11.10
N HIS A 76 -7.04 -0.63 -11.93
CA HIS A 76 -7.78 -0.24 -13.13
C HIS A 76 -7.90 -1.38 -14.15
N SER A 77 -6.82 -2.16 -14.33
CA SER A 77 -6.82 -3.32 -15.23
C SER A 77 -7.75 -4.43 -14.73
N ILE A 78 -7.79 -4.70 -13.42
CA ILE A 78 -8.69 -5.70 -12.82
C ILE A 78 -10.15 -5.32 -13.05
N LEU A 79 -10.47 -4.03 -12.85
CA LEU A 79 -11.83 -3.52 -12.90
C LEU A 79 -12.24 -3.07 -14.31
N ALA A 80 -11.53 -3.49 -15.36
CA ALA A 80 -11.69 -3.13 -16.77
C ALA A 80 -12.99 -2.34 -17.10
N HIS A 81 -12.82 -1.10 -17.56
CA HIS A 81 -13.89 -0.20 -18.01
C HIS A 81 -14.91 0.29 -16.96
N LEU A 82 -14.77 -0.08 -15.69
CA LEU A 82 -15.69 0.40 -14.64
C LEU A 82 -15.42 1.84 -14.16
N GLY A 83 -14.37 2.47 -14.71
CA GLY A 83 -14.03 3.87 -14.48
C GLY A 83 -13.24 4.15 -13.20
N GLY A 84 -12.82 5.41 -13.04
CA GLY A 84 -11.95 5.85 -11.94
C GLY A 84 -12.59 5.73 -10.56
N GLN A 85 -13.90 5.95 -10.42
CA GLN A 85 -14.58 5.88 -9.11
C GLN A 85 -14.56 4.48 -8.51
N LYS A 86 -14.79 3.43 -9.32
CA LYS A 86 -14.72 2.05 -8.83
C LYS A 86 -13.28 1.62 -8.53
N THR A 87 -12.31 2.13 -9.30
CA THR A 87 -10.87 1.93 -9.03
C THR A 87 -10.47 2.52 -7.69
N LEU A 88 -10.88 3.77 -7.42
CA LEU A 88 -10.63 4.44 -6.15
C LEU A 88 -11.27 3.71 -4.97
N ARG A 89 -12.53 3.27 -5.14
CA ARG A 89 -13.24 2.49 -4.12
C ARG A 89 -12.50 1.19 -3.80
N TYR A 90 -12.14 0.42 -4.83
CA TYR A 90 -11.39 -0.82 -4.67
C TYR A 90 -10.06 -0.59 -3.93
N LEU A 91 -9.31 0.45 -4.28
CA LEU A 91 -8.05 0.76 -3.59
C LEU A 91 -8.30 1.08 -2.10
N ARG A 92 -9.30 1.92 -1.78
CA ARG A 92 -9.64 2.27 -0.39
C ARG A 92 -10.10 1.09 0.47
N GLU A 93 -10.72 0.09 -0.14
CA GLU A 93 -11.17 -1.12 0.54
C GLU A 93 -10.02 -2.13 0.77
N ASN A 94 -8.88 -1.99 0.10
CA ASN A 94 -7.79 -2.99 0.14
C ASN A 94 -6.47 -2.46 0.72
N VAL A 95 -6.18 -1.16 0.58
CA VAL A 95 -4.89 -0.56 0.91
C VAL A 95 -5.06 0.90 1.39
N TRP A 96 -4.03 1.45 2.04
CA TRP A 96 -4.03 2.84 2.51
C TRP A 96 -2.71 3.54 2.21
N TRP A 97 -2.76 4.84 1.87
CA TRP A 97 -1.62 5.74 1.80
C TRP A 97 -2.06 7.21 1.87
#